data_AF-A0A7C7P1Q5-F1
#
_entry.id   AF-A0A7C7P1Q5-F1
#
_cell.length_a   1.000
_cell.length_b   1.000
_cell.length_c   1.000
_cell.angle_alpha   90.00
_cell.angle_beta   90.00
_cell.angle_gamma   90.00
#
_symmetry.space_group_name_H-M   'P 1'
#
loop_
_entity.id
_entity.type
_entity.pdbx_description
1 polymer ?
#
loop_
_entity_poly.entity_id
_entity_poly.type
_entity_poly.pdbx_seq_one_letter_code
_entity_poly.pdbx_strand_id
1 'polypeptide(L)'
;MGVKIHGALLAIALLLALQTWNREAPTEIEIERTLVWQRDTSAVLSIAYRSEGLDIDLRRHTENDESFWAGSQVSYQGGSNVPAFDTLRFPLGLPGNKLIEDFAEFRVLRDLGDIARDRADEFGLDEPEATVFIEFSDGVQELHLGKAPVGSEDRYAWDPPEGSLYVIPADVIRPLMLGSEALRERQVHYFLASDIARVLIKVEGRERVMVRRPSEIGDPAVWYPLGSPEQPDLTFANFMER
;
A
#
# COMPACT_ATOMS: atom_id res chain seq x y z
N MET A 1 -55.35 1.53 -14.83
CA MET A 1 -54.34 0.44 -14.67
C MET A 1 -52.90 0.89 -14.90
N GLY A 2 -52.61 1.93 -15.71
CA GLY A 2 -51.24 2.31 -16.09
C GLY A 2 -50.30 2.68 -14.92
N VAL A 3 -50.76 3.44 -13.93
CA VAL A 3 -49.90 3.93 -12.82
C VAL A 3 -49.32 2.79 -11.97
N LYS A 4 -50.08 1.70 -11.77
CA LYS A 4 -49.58 0.52 -11.01
C LYS A 4 -48.52 -0.25 -11.78
N ILE A 5 -48.67 -0.33 -13.10
CA ILE A 5 -47.70 -1.00 -13.99
C ILE A 5 -46.41 -0.17 -14.06
N HIS A 6 -46.52 1.15 -14.15
CA HIS A 6 -45.36 2.04 -14.20
C HIS A 6 -44.61 2.07 -12.87
N GLY A 7 -45.33 2.03 -11.74
CA GLY A 7 -44.71 1.91 -10.42
C GLY A 7 -43.94 0.60 -10.23
N ALA A 8 -44.48 -0.52 -10.72
CA ALA A 8 -43.81 -1.82 -10.67
C ALA A 8 -42.54 -1.84 -11.56
N LEU A 9 -42.62 -1.28 -12.77
CA LEU A 9 -41.47 -1.18 -13.67
C LEU A 9 -40.37 -0.27 -13.09
N LEU A 10 -40.74 0.84 -12.44
CA LEU A 10 -39.79 1.73 -11.78
C LEU A 10 -39.06 1.02 -10.62
N ALA A 11 -39.79 0.26 -9.80
CA ALA A 11 -39.18 -0.49 -8.70
C ALA A 11 -38.20 -1.57 -9.20
N ILE A 12 -38.55 -2.26 -10.29
CA ILE A 12 -37.67 -3.23 -10.94
C ILE A 12 -36.42 -2.53 -11.51
N ALA A 13 -36.58 -1.39 -12.17
CA ALA A 13 -35.45 -0.64 -12.72
C ALA A 13 -34.49 -0.14 -11.61
N LEU A 14 -35.03 0.33 -10.48
CA LEU A 14 -34.22 0.75 -9.33
C LEU A 14 -33.48 -0.43 -8.67
N LEU A 15 -34.15 -1.59 -8.54
CA LEU A 15 -33.52 -2.80 -8.02
C LEU A 15 -32.39 -3.29 -8.94
N LEU A 16 -32.63 -3.28 -10.25
CA LEU A 16 -31.60 -3.62 -11.23
C LEU A 16 -30.44 -2.65 -11.13
N ALA A 17 -30.68 -1.33 -11.09
CA ALA A 17 -29.63 -0.32 -10.96
C ALA A 17 -28.80 -0.47 -9.68
N LEU A 18 -29.44 -0.75 -8.54
CA LEU A 18 -28.73 -1.04 -7.27
C LEU A 18 -27.90 -2.32 -7.37
N GLN A 19 -28.39 -3.33 -8.08
CA GLN A 19 -27.69 -4.59 -8.27
C GLN A 19 -26.51 -4.46 -9.23
N THR A 20 -26.60 -3.64 -10.29
CA THR A 20 -25.46 -3.35 -11.17
C THR A 20 -24.41 -2.52 -10.46
N TRP A 21 -24.82 -1.45 -9.77
CA TRP A 21 -23.89 -0.58 -9.05
C TRP A 21 -23.12 -1.34 -7.96
N ASN A 22 -23.77 -2.24 -7.22
CA ASN A 22 -23.08 -3.06 -6.21
C ASN A 22 -22.27 -4.25 -6.78
N ARG A 23 -22.42 -4.59 -8.06
CA ARG A 23 -21.67 -5.70 -8.70
C ARG A 23 -20.45 -5.24 -9.47
N GLU A 24 -20.43 -4.00 -9.92
CA GLU A 24 -19.21 -3.37 -10.41
C GLU A 24 -18.35 -2.99 -9.20
N ALA A 25 -17.67 -4.00 -8.61
CA ALA A 25 -16.35 -3.71 -8.08
C ALA A 25 -15.61 -2.97 -9.21
N PRO A 26 -14.97 -1.82 -8.95
CA PRO A 26 -14.19 -1.18 -9.99
C PRO A 26 -13.26 -2.25 -10.54
N THR A 27 -13.49 -2.69 -11.77
CA THR A 27 -12.49 -3.43 -12.52
C THR A 27 -11.35 -2.45 -12.62
N GLU A 28 -10.41 -2.58 -11.69
CA GLU A 28 -9.10 -1.99 -11.79
C GLU A 28 -8.64 -2.39 -13.18
N ILE A 29 -8.61 -1.42 -14.08
CA ILE A 29 -8.13 -1.65 -15.43
C ILE A 29 -6.69 -2.07 -15.18
N GLU A 30 -6.41 -3.36 -15.35
CA GLU A 30 -5.07 -3.88 -15.21
C GLU A 30 -4.29 -3.33 -16.40
N ILE A 31 -3.74 -2.13 -16.22
CA ILE A 31 -2.85 -1.51 -17.19
C ILE A 31 -1.67 -2.48 -17.27
N GLU A 32 -1.43 -3.00 -18.46
CA GLU A 32 -0.32 -3.91 -18.70
C GLU A 32 0.99 -3.25 -18.23
N ARG A 33 1.61 -3.81 -17.20
CA ARG A 33 2.89 -3.33 -16.65
C ARG A 33 4.01 -4.30 -17.00
N THR A 34 5.12 -3.76 -17.48
CA THR A 34 6.34 -4.52 -17.75
C THR A 34 7.08 -4.79 -16.44
N LEU A 35 7.38 -6.05 -16.17
CA LEU A 35 8.23 -6.45 -15.05
C LEU A 35 9.68 -6.11 -15.36
N VAL A 36 10.31 -5.30 -14.51
CA VAL A 36 11.73 -4.93 -14.63
C VAL A 36 12.58 -5.85 -13.77
N TRP A 37 12.19 -6.05 -12.51
CA TRP A 37 12.81 -7.04 -11.63
C TRP A 37 11.80 -7.61 -10.64
N GLN A 38 12.15 -8.77 -10.09
CA GLN A 38 11.39 -9.42 -9.03
C GLN A 38 12.36 -9.99 -8.01
N ARG A 39 12.13 -9.62 -6.74
CA ARG A 39 12.79 -10.18 -5.55
C ARG A 39 11.72 -10.48 -4.51
N ASP A 40 12.06 -11.30 -3.53
CA ASP A 40 11.18 -11.51 -2.37
C ASP A 40 11.07 -10.20 -1.57
N THR A 41 9.87 -9.86 -1.07
CA THR A 41 9.65 -8.67 -0.25
C THR A 41 10.53 -8.66 1.02
N SER A 42 10.91 -9.83 1.54
CA SER A 42 11.86 -9.95 2.65
C SER A 42 13.29 -9.55 2.28
N ALA A 43 13.65 -9.60 1.00
CA ALA A 43 14.97 -9.21 0.52
C ALA A 43 15.16 -7.67 0.51
N VAL A 44 14.08 -6.89 0.54
CA VAL A 44 14.16 -5.43 0.70
C VAL A 44 14.63 -5.10 2.12
N LEU A 45 15.74 -4.37 2.22
CA LEU A 45 16.35 -3.92 3.47
C LEU A 45 16.01 -2.47 3.79
N SER A 46 16.10 -1.59 2.79
CA SER A 46 15.75 -0.19 2.92
C SER A 46 15.27 0.44 1.61
N ILE A 47 14.47 1.49 1.72
CA ILE A 47 14.10 2.35 0.59
C ILE A 47 14.34 3.80 1.01
N ALA A 48 15.13 4.53 0.24
CA ALA A 48 15.42 5.93 0.48
C ALA A 48 14.97 6.78 -0.71
N TYR A 49 14.30 7.89 -0.44
CA TYR A 49 13.96 8.92 -1.42
C TYR A 49 14.67 10.22 -1.05
N ARG A 50 15.29 10.86 -2.02
CA ARG A 50 16.02 12.13 -1.86
C ARG A 50 15.52 13.12 -2.88
N SER A 51 15.13 14.31 -2.44
CA SER A 51 14.77 15.44 -3.31
C SER A 51 15.13 16.77 -2.65
N GLU A 52 15.00 17.89 -3.37
CA GLU A 52 15.28 19.22 -2.80
C GLU A 52 14.39 19.58 -1.60
N GLY A 53 13.16 19.04 -1.56
CA GLY A 53 12.16 19.43 -0.57
C GLY A 53 11.91 18.39 0.52
N LEU A 54 12.30 17.14 0.29
CA LEU A 54 11.87 16.00 1.11
C LEU A 54 12.84 14.83 1.02
N ASP A 55 13.35 14.42 2.18
CA ASP A 55 14.09 13.16 2.32
C ASP A 55 13.26 12.16 3.11
N ILE A 56 13.18 10.92 2.60
CA ILE A 56 12.50 9.80 3.27
C ILE A 56 13.42 8.61 3.35
N ASP A 57 13.37 7.93 4.48
CA ASP A 57 14.11 6.71 4.73
C ASP A 57 13.20 5.67 5.36
N LEU A 58 12.97 4.57 4.64
CA LEU A 58 12.14 3.45 5.07
C LEU A 58 13.04 2.27 5.42
N ARG A 59 12.92 1.75 6.63
CA ARG A 59 13.73 0.63 7.14
C ARG A 59 12.93 -0.23 8.11
N ARG A 60 13.34 -1.49 8.30
CA ARG A 60 12.86 -2.29 9.44
C ARG A 60 13.40 -1.69 10.74
N HIS A 61 12.48 -1.44 11.66
CA HIS A 61 12.76 -1.12 13.05
C HIS A 61 12.51 -2.38 13.90
N THR A 62 13.21 -2.48 15.03
CA THR A 62 12.97 -3.54 16.02
C THR A 62 12.83 -2.89 17.38
N GLU A 63 11.72 -3.12 18.05
CA GLU A 63 11.43 -2.61 19.38
C GLU A 63 10.68 -3.70 20.17
N ASN A 64 11.10 -3.99 21.40
CA ASN A 64 10.47 -5.02 22.27
C ASN A 64 10.30 -6.40 21.59
N ASP A 65 11.31 -6.87 20.86
CA ASP A 65 11.32 -8.12 20.08
C ASP A 65 10.31 -8.17 18.91
N GLU A 66 9.61 -7.08 18.62
CA GLU A 66 8.76 -6.93 17.44
C GLU A 66 9.51 -6.17 16.35
N SER A 67 9.44 -6.67 15.11
CA SER A 67 10.01 -5.98 13.95
C SER A 67 8.91 -5.49 13.03
N PHE A 68 8.98 -4.20 12.66
CA PHE A 68 8.02 -3.55 11.77
C PHE A 68 8.74 -2.54 10.87
N TRP A 69 8.14 -2.19 9.74
CA TRP A 69 8.68 -1.13 8.89
C TRP A 69 8.33 0.25 9.45
N ALA A 70 9.31 1.14 9.45
CA ALA A 70 9.15 2.52 9.85
C ALA A 70 9.77 3.46 8.82
N GLY A 71 9.16 4.65 8.68
CA GLY A 71 9.70 5.76 7.91
C GLY A 71 10.29 6.84 8.81
N SER A 72 11.37 7.46 8.34
CA SER A 72 11.91 8.73 8.84
C SER A 72 11.84 9.74 7.72
N GLN A 73 11.27 10.91 8.01
CA GLN A 73 11.13 12.01 7.06
C GLN A 73 11.88 13.24 7.55
N VAL A 74 12.59 13.91 6.65
CA VAL A 74 13.16 15.25 6.85
C VAL A 74 12.60 16.18 5.78
N SER A 75 11.92 17.25 6.20
CA SER A 75 11.37 18.27 5.29
C SER A 75 12.23 19.54 5.34
N TYR A 76 12.49 20.13 4.17
CA TYR A 76 13.26 21.37 4.06
C TYR A 76 12.32 22.57 3.88
N GLN A 77 12.01 23.30 4.96
CA GLN A 77 11.23 24.55 4.86
C GLN A 77 12.11 25.72 4.38
N GLY A 78 11.83 26.23 3.19
CA GLY A 78 12.42 27.48 2.70
C GLY A 78 11.73 28.70 3.33
N GLY A 79 12.48 29.55 4.06
CA GLY A 79 11.98 30.87 4.45
C GLY A 79 12.53 31.53 5.73
N SER A 80 13.48 30.94 6.45
CA SER A 80 14.18 31.63 7.56
C SER A 80 15.58 31.06 7.72
N ASN A 81 16.56 31.90 8.05
CA ASN A 81 18.00 31.62 8.12
C ASN A 81 18.44 30.62 9.21
N VAL A 82 17.61 29.61 9.51
CA VAL A 82 17.95 28.47 10.35
C VAL A 82 17.28 27.25 9.71
N PRO A 83 18.03 26.22 9.26
CA PRO A 83 17.42 24.98 8.81
C PRO A 83 16.76 24.30 10.03
N ALA A 84 15.45 24.47 10.16
CA ALA A 84 14.65 23.69 11.10
C ALA A 84 14.42 22.33 10.46
N PHE A 85 15.25 21.34 10.81
CA PHE A 85 15.01 19.95 10.44
C PHE A 85 13.92 19.39 11.36
N ASP A 86 12.69 19.32 10.88
CA ASP A 86 11.68 18.50 11.56
C ASP A 86 11.88 17.06 11.09
N THR A 87 12.41 16.20 11.98
CA THR A 87 12.56 14.77 11.71
C THR A 87 11.35 14.05 12.28
N LEU A 88 10.46 13.63 11.40
CA LEU A 88 9.29 12.85 11.77
C LEU A 88 9.57 11.36 11.58
N ARG A 89 9.35 10.56 12.62
CA ARG A 89 9.38 9.10 12.54
C ARG A 89 7.98 8.53 12.68
N PHE A 90 7.66 7.52 11.88
CA PHE A 90 6.33 6.93 11.85
C PHE A 90 6.38 5.45 11.46
N PRO A 91 5.52 4.59 12.04
CA PRO A 91 5.30 3.25 11.50
C PRO A 91 4.66 3.36 10.11
N LEU A 92 5.01 2.44 9.20
CA LEU A 92 4.35 2.35 7.90
C LEU A 92 2.95 1.78 8.04
N GLY A 93 1.99 2.40 7.35
CA GLY A 93 0.65 1.85 7.16
C GLY A 93 0.57 0.96 5.91
N LEU A 94 -0.64 0.51 5.58
CA LEU A 94 -0.90 -0.28 4.37
C LEU A 94 -0.29 0.30 3.08
N PRO A 95 -0.38 1.62 2.79
CA PRO A 95 0.26 2.19 1.60
C PRO A 95 1.78 2.06 1.61
N GLY A 96 2.41 2.18 2.78
CA GLY A 96 3.84 1.99 2.96
C GLY A 96 4.25 0.54 2.76
N ASN A 97 3.47 -0.43 3.26
CA ASN A 97 3.74 -1.86 3.04
C ASN A 97 3.61 -2.24 1.56
N LYS A 98 2.55 -1.77 0.90
CA LYS A 98 2.38 -1.93 -0.54
C LYS A 98 3.55 -1.35 -1.32
N LEU A 99 4.09 -0.20 -0.92
CA LEU A 99 5.26 0.40 -1.55
C LEU A 99 6.49 -0.54 -1.49
N ILE A 100 6.72 -1.23 -0.37
CA ILE A 100 7.82 -2.20 -0.25
C ILE A 100 7.61 -3.35 -1.23
N GLU A 101 6.38 -3.85 -1.37
CA GLU A 101 6.03 -4.91 -2.33
C GLU A 101 6.21 -4.43 -3.78
N ASP A 102 5.75 -3.22 -4.10
CA ASP A 102 5.86 -2.62 -5.44
C ASP A 102 7.33 -2.40 -5.86
N PHE A 103 8.26 -2.18 -4.92
CA PHE A 103 9.70 -2.12 -5.21
C PHE A 103 10.39 -3.48 -5.20
N ALA A 104 9.85 -4.47 -4.49
CA ALA A 104 10.32 -5.85 -4.56
C ALA A 104 9.98 -6.51 -5.91
N GLU A 105 8.74 -6.31 -6.38
CA GLU A 105 8.26 -6.69 -7.71
C GLU A 105 8.05 -5.43 -8.56
N PHE A 106 9.17 -4.84 -8.99
CA PHE A 106 9.13 -3.57 -9.68
C PHE A 106 8.64 -3.70 -11.11
N ARG A 107 7.53 -3.00 -11.36
CA ARG A 107 6.82 -2.98 -12.62
C ARG A 107 6.63 -1.54 -13.11
N VAL A 108 6.84 -1.33 -14.40
CA VAL A 108 6.76 -0.03 -15.05
C VAL A 108 5.68 -0.02 -16.13
N LEU A 109 5.15 1.15 -16.47
CA LEU A 109 4.17 1.27 -17.55
C LEU A 109 4.81 1.03 -18.91
N ARG A 110 6.05 1.49 -19.07
CA ARG A 110 6.82 1.37 -20.31
C ARG A 110 8.29 1.24 -19.98
N ASP A 111 8.91 0.32 -20.68
CA ASP A 111 10.35 0.28 -20.88
C ASP A 111 10.64 0.98 -22.22
N LEU A 112 11.36 2.09 -22.15
CA LEU A 112 11.75 2.88 -23.31
C LEU A 112 13.16 2.52 -23.80
N GLY A 113 13.81 1.54 -23.15
CA GLY A 113 15.13 1.05 -23.47
C GLY A 113 16.23 2.08 -23.23
N ASP A 114 17.39 1.80 -23.83
CA ASP A 114 18.55 2.67 -23.72
C ASP A 114 18.31 3.93 -24.55
N ILE A 115 18.22 5.06 -23.88
CA ILE A 115 18.27 6.36 -24.54
C ILE A 115 19.73 6.81 -24.61
N ALA A 116 20.16 7.22 -25.80
CA ALA A 116 21.43 7.92 -25.93
C ALA A 116 21.43 9.11 -24.96
N ARG A 117 22.48 9.24 -24.15
CA ARG A 117 22.61 10.28 -23.10
C ARG A 117 22.36 11.71 -23.61
N ASP A 118 22.41 11.93 -24.92
CA ASP A 118 22.17 13.21 -25.59
C ASP A 118 20.72 13.72 -25.52
N ARG A 119 19.76 12.90 -25.05
CA ARG A 119 18.35 13.32 -24.83
C ARG A 119 17.91 13.28 -23.37
N ALA A 120 18.84 13.18 -22.43
CA ALA A 120 18.50 13.12 -20.99
C ALA A 120 17.73 14.36 -20.51
N ASP A 121 18.02 15.53 -21.07
CA ASP A 121 17.31 16.80 -20.82
C ASP A 121 15.83 16.74 -21.22
N GLU A 122 15.50 16.05 -22.32
CA GLU A 122 14.12 15.83 -22.78
C GLU A 122 13.26 15.11 -21.74
N PHE A 123 13.87 14.42 -20.77
CA PHE A 123 13.21 13.68 -19.70
C PHE A 123 13.47 14.27 -18.30
N GLY A 124 14.25 15.35 -18.19
CA GLY A 124 14.62 15.95 -16.90
C GLY A 124 15.62 15.10 -16.10
N LEU A 125 16.54 14.42 -16.79
CA LEU A 125 17.51 13.50 -16.17
C LEU A 125 18.94 14.06 -16.11
N ASP A 126 19.20 15.22 -16.71
CA ASP A 126 20.46 15.96 -16.50
C ASP A 126 20.54 16.52 -15.07
N GLU A 127 19.40 16.99 -14.56
CA GLU A 127 19.17 17.37 -13.17
C GLU A 127 17.91 16.65 -12.68
N PRO A 128 18.02 15.41 -12.15
CA PRO A 128 16.87 14.65 -11.65
C PRO A 128 16.11 15.39 -10.55
N GLU A 129 14.77 15.37 -10.60
CA GLU A 129 13.89 15.95 -9.57
C GLU A 129 14.06 15.25 -8.21
N ALA A 130 14.41 13.96 -8.25
CA ALA A 130 14.64 13.14 -7.08
C ALA A 130 15.43 11.86 -7.40
N THR A 131 15.89 11.16 -6.37
CA THR A 131 16.53 9.86 -6.51
C THR A 131 15.94 8.87 -5.50
N VAL A 132 15.65 7.65 -5.97
CA VAL A 132 15.25 6.52 -5.13
C VAL A 132 16.39 5.52 -5.05
N PHE A 133 16.70 5.08 -3.84
CA PHE A 133 17.63 3.99 -3.58
C PHE A 133 16.86 2.84 -2.94
N ILE A 134 16.93 1.66 -3.53
CA ILE A 134 16.36 0.43 -2.98
C ILE A 134 17.51 -0.51 -2.61
N GLU A 135 17.72 -0.70 -1.33
CA GLU A 135 18.72 -1.63 -0.82
C GLU A 135 18.11 -3.02 -0.65
N PHE A 136 18.72 -3.99 -1.32
CA PHE A 136 18.44 -5.40 -1.20
C PHE A 136 19.60 -6.13 -0.52
N SER A 137 19.39 -7.38 -0.11
CA SER A 137 20.47 -8.23 0.43
C SER A 137 21.63 -8.47 -0.53
N ASP A 138 21.42 -8.32 -1.84
CA ASP A 138 22.38 -8.62 -2.91
C ASP A 138 22.91 -7.37 -3.64
N GLY A 139 22.45 -6.17 -3.28
CA GLY A 139 22.90 -4.93 -3.92
C GLY A 139 21.97 -3.75 -3.69
N VAL A 140 22.26 -2.63 -4.35
CA VAL A 140 21.45 -1.41 -4.30
C VAL A 140 21.00 -1.08 -5.72
N GLN A 141 19.70 -0.84 -5.90
CA GLN A 141 19.15 -0.25 -7.11
C GLN A 141 18.95 1.24 -6.93
N GLU A 142 19.34 2.01 -7.93
CA GLU A 142 19.21 3.47 -7.95
C GLU A 142 18.30 3.87 -9.10
N LEU A 143 17.36 4.78 -8.84
CA LEU A 143 16.45 5.31 -9.85
C LEU A 143 16.49 6.83 -9.81
N HIS A 144 16.97 7.45 -10.88
CA HIS A 144 16.95 8.90 -11.08
C HIS A 144 15.60 9.29 -11.65
N LEU A 145 14.83 10.07 -10.90
CA LEU A 145 13.49 10.49 -11.31
C LEU A 145 13.57 11.80 -12.06
N GLY A 146 13.13 11.78 -13.32
CA GLY A 146 12.99 12.96 -14.16
C GLY A 146 11.59 13.58 -14.05
N LYS A 147 11.24 14.37 -15.06
CA LYS A 147 9.95 15.05 -15.12
C LYS A 147 8.79 14.09 -15.42
N ALA A 148 7.57 14.60 -15.26
CA ALA A 148 6.37 13.88 -15.66
C ALA A 148 6.17 13.86 -17.18
N PRO A 149 5.71 12.75 -17.79
CA PRO A 149 5.15 12.76 -19.14
C PRO A 149 3.97 13.74 -19.25
N VAL A 150 3.79 14.37 -20.41
CA VAL A 150 2.71 15.36 -20.62
C VAL A 150 1.34 14.71 -20.41
N GLY A 151 0.55 15.30 -19.51
CA GLY A 151 -0.81 14.82 -19.21
C GLY A 151 -0.87 13.60 -18.29
N SER A 152 0.24 13.20 -17.67
CA SER A 152 0.28 12.14 -16.66
C SER A 152 0.92 12.61 -15.36
N GLU A 153 0.60 11.93 -14.25
CA GLU A 153 1.30 12.07 -12.97
C GLU A 153 2.47 11.07 -12.83
N ASP A 154 2.68 10.21 -13.83
CA ASP A 154 3.79 9.26 -13.89
C ASP A 154 5.16 9.96 -13.88
N ARG A 155 6.23 9.18 -13.75
CA ARG A 155 7.60 9.70 -13.78
C ARG A 155 8.48 8.96 -14.75
N TYR A 156 9.25 9.73 -15.53
CA TYR A 156 10.42 9.15 -16.19
C TYR A 156 11.44 8.77 -15.12
N ALA A 157 12.05 7.60 -15.27
CA ALA A 157 13.10 7.16 -14.37
C ALA A 157 14.23 6.46 -15.11
N TRP A 158 15.45 6.77 -14.73
CA TRP A 158 16.65 6.16 -15.29
C TRP A 158 17.37 5.33 -14.25
N ASP A 159 17.79 4.13 -14.63
CA ASP A 159 18.62 3.22 -13.84
C ASP A 159 20.10 3.41 -14.28
N PRO A 160 20.93 4.15 -13.52
CA PRO A 160 22.31 4.47 -13.92
C PRO A 160 23.27 3.28 -13.74
N PRO A 161 24.46 3.27 -14.41
CA PRO A 161 25.00 4.27 -15.33
C PRO A 161 24.78 4.00 -16.83
N GLU A 162 24.37 2.78 -17.20
CA GLU A 162 24.11 2.34 -18.57
C GLU A 162 22.65 1.91 -18.79
N GLY A 163 21.82 1.93 -17.74
CA GLY A 163 20.51 1.27 -17.76
C GLY A 163 19.43 2.04 -18.52
N SER A 164 18.26 1.40 -18.57
CA SER A 164 17.18 1.78 -19.45
C SER A 164 16.30 2.90 -18.86
N LEU A 165 15.63 3.64 -19.74
CA LEU A 165 14.64 4.64 -19.35
C LEU A 165 13.28 3.96 -19.16
N TYR A 166 12.64 4.23 -18.03
CA TYR A 166 11.32 3.73 -17.70
C TYR A 166 10.29 4.84 -17.55
N VAL A 167 9.02 4.46 -17.68
CA VAL A 167 7.88 5.25 -17.18
C VAL A 167 7.32 4.56 -15.95
N ILE A 168 7.64 5.08 -14.76
CA ILE A 168 7.15 4.58 -13.48
C ILE A 168 5.73 5.12 -13.25
N PRO A 169 4.76 4.25 -12.91
CA PRO A 169 3.41 4.67 -12.66
C PRO A 169 3.32 5.54 -11.39
N ALA A 170 2.42 6.52 -11.41
CA ALA A 170 2.26 7.48 -10.32
C ALA A 170 1.95 6.83 -8.97
N ASP A 171 1.19 5.73 -8.94
CA ASP A 171 0.82 5.02 -7.71
C ASP A 171 2.02 4.45 -6.95
N VAL A 172 3.09 4.07 -7.66
CA VAL A 172 4.34 3.58 -7.05
C VAL A 172 5.16 4.73 -6.47
N ILE A 173 5.27 5.86 -7.16
CA ILE A 173 6.22 6.92 -6.75
C ILE A 173 5.59 8.01 -5.87
N ARG A 174 4.30 8.31 -6.06
CA ARG A 174 3.61 9.39 -5.35
C ARG A 174 3.60 9.23 -3.83
N PRO A 175 3.52 8.02 -3.23
CA PRO A 175 3.65 7.87 -1.78
C PRO A 175 4.97 8.44 -1.23
N LEU A 176 6.09 8.25 -1.94
CA LEU A 176 7.38 8.84 -1.57
C LEU A 176 7.36 10.37 -1.74
N MET A 177 6.72 10.91 -2.78
CA MET A 177 6.64 12.36 -2.96
C MET A 177 5.78 13.05 -1.88
N LEU A 178 4.75 12.37 -1.38
CA LEU A 178 3.84 12.88 -0.35
C LEU A 178 4.34 12.65 1.08
N GLY A 179 5.28 11.72 1.27
CA GLY A 179 5.89 11.40 2.54
C GLY A 179 4.93 10.85 3.58
N SER A 180 5.10 11.27 4.83
CA SER A 180 4.39 10.74 6.00
C SER A 180 2.88 10.80 5.87
N GLU A 181 2.34 11.80 5.17
CA GLU A 181 0.89 11.93 4.98
C GLU A 181 0.29 10.77 4.18
N ALA A 182 1.09 10.16 3.29
CA ALA A 182 0.71 8.98 2.51
C ALA A 182 1.20 7.67 3.14
N LEU A 183 2.37 7.67 3.78
CA LEU A 183 3.08 6.45 4.18
C LEU A 183 2.77 5.98 5.61
N ARG A 184 2.40 6.90 6.52
CA ARG A 184 2.25 6.56 7.94
C ARG A 184 1.02 5.70 8.22
N GLU A 185 1.08 4.93 9.29
CA GLU A 185 -0.11 4.26 9.82
C GLU A 185 -1.16 5.32 10.24
N ARG A 186 -2.35 5.20 9.68
CA ARG A 186 -3.51 6.07 9.96
C ARG A 186 -4.63 5.32 10.66
N GLN A 187 -4.58 3.99 10.62
CA GLN A 187 -5.53 3.06 11.18
C GLN A 187 -5.02 2.52 12.53
N VAL A 188 -4.89 3.41 13.52
CA VAL A 188 -4.36 3.08 14.87
C VAL A 188 -5.21 2.08 15.66
N HIS A 189 -6.39 1.72 15.16
CA HIS A 189 -7.35 0.80 15.80
C HIS A 189 -7.92 -0.25 14.84
N TYR A 190 -7.23 -0.53 13.74
CA TYR A 190 -7.68 -1.56 12.81
C TYR A 190 -7.05 -2.90 13.17
N PHE A 191 -7.89 -3.87 13.45
CA PHE A 191 -7.54 -5.28 13.45
C PHE A 191 -8.52 -5.94 12.49
N LEU A 192 -8.04 -6.82 11.63
CA LEU A 192 -8.95 -7.60 10.80
C LEU A 192 -9.81 -8.46 11.71
N ALA A 193 -11.03 -8.80 11.28
CA ALA A 193 -11.78 -9.87 11.95
C ALA A 193 -10.95 -11.16 12.03
N SER A 194 -10.02 -11.35 11.08
CA SER A 194 -9.05 -12.44 11.07
C SER A 194 -7.97 -12.36 12.17
N ASP A 195 -7.84 -11.26 12.90
CA ASP A 195 -6.81 -11.08 13.92
C ASP A 195 -7.38 -11.25 15.34
N ILE A 196 -8.70 -11.40 15.47
CA ILE A 196 -9.36 -11.59 16.77
C ILE A 196 -9.03 -12.98 17.31
N ALA A 197 -8.05 -13.06 18.21
CA ALA A 197 -7.64 -14.32 18.85
C ALA A 197 -8.62 -14.78 19.95
N ARG A 198 -9.25 -13.84 20.66
CA ARG A 198 -10.11 -14.14 21.82
C ARG A 198 -11.20 -13.09 21.99
N VAL A 199 -12.41 -13.54 22.29
CA VAL A 199 -13.56 -12.70 22.61
C VAL A 199 -14.06 -13.03 24.02
N LEU A 200 -14.36 -12.00 24.80
CA LEU A 200 -15.02 -12.11 26.09
C LEU A 200 -16.39 -11.44 26.00
N ILE A 201 -17.45 -12.22 26.15
CA ILE A 201 -18.83 -11.71 26.21
C ILE A 201 -19.22 -11.61 27.68
N LYS A 202 -19.76 -10.46 28.10
CA LYS A 202 -20.35 -10.29 29.43
C LYS A 202 -21.80 -9.84 29.32
N VAL A 203 -22.73 -10.59 29.89
CA VAL A 203 -24.15 -10.24 29.95
C VAL A 203 -24.67 -10.54 31.35
N GLU A 204 -25.17 -9.51 32.04
CA GLU A 204 -25.80 -9.65 33.37
C GLU A 204 -24.99 -10.51 34.36
N GLY A 205 -23.67 -10.28 34.43
CA GLY A 205 -22.77 -10.99 35.32
C GLY A 205 -22.36 -12.40 34.87
N ARG A 206 -22.84 -12.87 33.71
CA ARG A 206 -22.35 -14.09 33.06
C ARG A 206 -21.26 -13.75 32.07
N GLU A 207 -20.19 -14.53 32.09
CA GLU A 207 -19.05 -14.38 31.19
C GLU A 207 -18.87 -15.61 30.31
N ARG A 208 -18.56 -15.39 29.04
CA ARG A 208 -18.16 -16.45 28.11
C ARG A 208 -16.91 -16.02 27.35
N VAL A 209 -15.87 -16.83 27.44
CA VAL A 209 -14.62 -16.63 26.69
C VAL A 209 -14.59 -17.59 25.51
N MET A 210 -14.45 -17.03 24.32
CA MET A 210 -14.28 -17.76 23.07
C MET A 210 -12.88 -17.52 22.54
N VAL A 211 -12.20 -18.57 22.11
CA VAL A 211 -10.87 -18.51 21.49
C VAL A 211 -11.02 -18.91 20.04
N ARG A 212 -10.44 -18.11 19.14
CA ARG A 212 -10.36 -18.44 17.72
C ARG A 212 -9.12 -19.29 17.50
N ARG A 213 -9.26 -20.38 16.75
CA ARG A 213 -8.09 -21.13 16.28
C ARG A 213 -7.88 -20.84 14.81
N PRO A 214 -6.62 -20.78 14.34
CA PRO A 214 -6.35 -20.63 12.91
C PRO A 214 -7.05 -21.76 12.15
N SER A 215 -7.92 -21.37 11.22
CA SER A 215 -8.29 -22.21 10.09
C SER A 215 -7.33 -21.88 8.94
N GLU A 216 -7.29 -22.71 7.89
CA GLU A 216 -6.44 -22.39 6.73
C GLU A 216 -6.81 -21.02 6.14
N ILE A 217 -5.87 -20.37 5.45
CA ILE A 217 -6.11 -19.06 4.84
C ILE A 217 -7.30 -19.19 3.86
N GLY A 218 -8.37 -18.43 4.10
CA GLY A 218 -9.60 -18.46 3.31
C GLY A 218 -10.77 -19.22 3.94
N ASP A 219 -10.53 -19.96 5.02
CA ASP A 219 -11.59 -20.66 5.76
C ASP A 219 -12.38 -19.72 6.70
N PRO A 220 -13.66 -20.03 6.96
CA PRO A 220 -14.46 -19.31 7.95
C PRO A 220 -13.88 -19.46 9.37
N ALA A 221 -14.03 -18.41 10.17
CA ALA A 221 -13.53 -18.37 11.54
C ALA A 221 -14.16 -19.47 12.41
N VAL A 222 -13.33 -20.38 12.94
CA VAL A 222 -13.80 -21.41 13.90
C VAL A 222 -13.52 -20.98 15.34
N TRP A 223 -14.56 -20.97 16.16
CA TRP A 223 -14.53 -20.49 17.53
C TRP A 223 -14.79 -21.60 18.54
N TYR A 224 -14.01 -21.60 19.62
CA TYR A 224 -14.06 -22.63 20.67
C TYR A 224 -14.29 -21.98 22.04
N PRO A 225 -15.17 -22.54 22.89
CA PRO A 225 -15.24 -22.15 24.29
C PRO A 225 -13.93 -22.49 24.99
N LEU A 226 -13.41 -21.59 25.83
CA LEU A 226 -12.14 -21.80 26.54
C LEU A 226 -12.13 -23.12 27.37
N GLY A 227 -13.27 -23.51 27.93
CA GLY A 227 -13.43 -24.74 28.71
C GLY A 227 -13.82 -25.99 27.91
N SER A 228 -14.00 -25.89 26.59
CA SER A 228 -14.39 -27.01 25.73
C SER A 228 -13.68 -26.92 24.36
N PRO A 229 -12.35 -27.06 24.36
CA PRO A 229 -11.51 -26.77 23.19
C PRO A 229 -11.67 -27.73 22.00
N GLU A 230 -12.45 -28.80 22.13
CA GLU A 230 -12.67 -29.80 21.08
C GLU A 230 -14.03 -29.66 20.38
N GLN A 231 -14.91 -28.78 20.87
CA GLN A 231 -16.23 -28.58 20.31
C GLN A 231 -16.35 -27.15 19.77
N PRO A 232 -16.34 -26.96 18.43
CA PRO A 232 -16.53 -25.64 17.85
C PRO A 232 -17.96 -25.16 18.05
N ASP A 233 -18.14 -23.85 18.22
CA ASP A 233 -19.44 -23.20 18.32
C ASP A 233 -19.74 -22.42 17.02
N LEU A 234 -20.44 -23.10 16.10
CA LEU A 234 -20.87 -22.52 14.83
C LEU A 234 -21.90 -21.38 15.02
N THR A 235 -22.66 -21.39 16.11
CA THR A 235 -23.64 -20.33 16.38
C THR A 235 -22.91 -19.04 16.77
N PHE A 236 -21.84 -19.17 17.56
CA PHE A 236 -20.96 -18.06 17.88
C PHE A 236 -20.18 -17.54 16.66
N ALA A 237 -19.74 -18.43 15.76
CA ALA A 237 -19.13 -18.02 14.50
C ALA A 237 -20.08 -17.12 13.68
N ASN A 238 -21.32 -17.55 13.48
CA ASN A 238 -22.35 -16.75 12.80
C ASN A 238 -22.66 -15.43 13.51
N PHE A 239 -22.55 -15.38 14.84
CA PHE A 239 -22.73 -14.14 15.61
C PHE A 239 -21.61 -13.12 15.31
N MET A 240 -20.38 -13.59 15.12
CA MET A 240 -19.22 -12.74 14.82
C MET A 240 -19.18 -12.24 13.36
N GLU A 241 -19.89 -12.90 12.44
CA GLU A 241 -20.01 -12.51 11.02
C GLU A 241 -21.10 -11.46 10.74
N ARG A 242 -21.94 -11.13 11.72
CA ARG A 242 -23.04 -10.16 11.60
C ARG A 242 -22.66 -8.80 12.15
#